data_AF-A0A392Q2F3-F1
#
_entry.id   AF-A0A392Q2F3-F1
#
_cell.length_a   1.000
_cell.length_b   1.000
_cell.length_c   1.000
_cell.angle_alpha   90.00
_cell.angle_beta   90.00
_cell.angle_gamma   90.00
#
_symmetry.space_group_name_H-M   'P 1'
#
loop_
_entity.id
_entity.type
_entity.pdbx_description
1 polymer ?
#
loop_
_entity_poly.entity_id
_entity_poly.type
_entity_poly.pdbx_seq_one_letter_code
_entity_poly.pdbx_strand_id
1 'polypeptide(L)' 'MDIVQYLRPRFALMENVVDLVKFSNGYLGRYGLGRLVQMNYQSRLGIMAAGAYGLPQFRLRVFIWGAAPSE' A
#
# COMPACT_ATOMS: atom_id res chain seq x y z
N MET A 1 10.01 4.89 4.41
CA MET A 1 10.00 3.53 3.78
C MET A 1 11.31 2.79 4.11
N ASP A 2 12.00 3.23 5.17
CA ASP A 2 13.42 2.97 5.33
C ASP A 2 13.67 1.58 5.93
N ILE A 3 12.72 1.08 6.73
CA ILE A 3 12.70 -0.30 7.20
C ILE A 3 12.58 -1.28 6.03
N VAL A 4 11.67 -1.02 5.07
CA VAL A 4 11.52 -1.85 3.87
C VAL A 4 12.78 -1.79 3.01
N GLN A 5 13.37 -0.59 2.89
CA GLN A 5 14.62 -0.39 2.15
C GLN A 5 15.80 -1.15 2.79
N TYR A 6 15.88 -1.15 4.12
CA TYR A 6 16.96 -1.78 4.87
C TYR A 6 16.81 -3.31 4.90
N LEU A 7 15.63 -3.82 5.27
CA LEU A 7 15.40 -5.25 5.45
C LEU A 7 15.18 -6.00 4.14
N ARG A 8 14.78 -5.32 3.06
CA ARG A 8 14.49 -5.91 1.74
C ARG A 8 13.63 -7.20 1.84
N PRO A 9 12.44 -7.14 2.46
CA PRO A 9 11.59 -8.33 2.61
C PRO A 9 11.08 -8.83 1.25
N ARG A 10 10.71 -10.12 1.15
CA ARG A 10 10.10 -10.69 -0.07
C ARG A 10 8.77 -10.01 -0.42
N PHE A 11 7.95 -9.75 0.59
CA PHE A 11 6.68 -9.04 0.47
C PHE A 11 6.56 -7.95 1.53
N ALA A 12 5.94 -6.84 1.15
CA ALA A 12 5.60 -5.73 2.02
C ALA A 12 4.12 -5.36 1.82
N LEU A 13 3.41 -5.14 2.92
CA LEU A 13 2.03 -4.67 2.93
C LEU A 13 1.94 -3.41 3.78
N MET A 14 1.44 -2.33 3.19
CA MET A 14 1.10 -1.10 3.91
C MET A 14 -0.41 -0.88 3.86
N GLU A 15 -1.05 -0.88 5.02
CA GLU A 15 -2.46 -0.55 5.19
C GLU A 15 -2.61 0.90 5.67
N ASN A 16 -3.63 1.60 5.17
CA ASN A 16 -3.96 2.94 5.65
C ASN A 16 -5.41 3.35 5.36
N VAL A 17 -5.83 4.51 5.87
CA VAL A 17 -7.14 5.10 5.56
C VAL A 17 -7.22 5.60 4.11
N VAL A 18 -8.43 5.71 3.57
CA VAL A 18 -8.68 6.15 2.18
C VAL A 18 -8.11 7.54 1.88
N ASP A 19 -8.02 8.40 2.89
CA ASP A 19 -7.49 9.74 2.69
C ASP A 19 -6.01 9.76 2.28
N LEU A 20 -5.26 8.66 2.46
CA LEU A 20 -3.90 8.53 1.93
C LEU A 20 -3.82 8.81 0.42
N VAL A 21 -4.83 8.39 -0.34
CA VAL A 21 -4.90 8.59 -1.81
C VAL A 21 -5.70 9.82 -2.22
N LYS A 22 -6.37 10.51 -1.28
CA LYS A 22 -7.14 11.73 -1.55
C LYS A 22 -6.40 13.00 -1.10
N PHE A 23 -5.80 12.95 0.08
CA PHE A 23 -5.12 14.06 0.71
C PHE A 23 -3.97 14.59 -0.17
N SER A 24 -3.90 15.91 -0.31
CA SER A 24 -2.87 16.60 -1.10
C SER A 24 -2.73 16.01 -2.51
N ASN A 25 -3.86 15.77 -3.19
CA ASN A 25 -3.91 15.14 -4.52
C ASN A 25 -3.17 13.79 -4.54
N GLY A 26 -3.44 12.96 -3.53
CA GLY A 26 -2.87 11.63 -3.35
C GLY A 26 -1.35 11.59 -3.19
N TYR A 27 -0.74 12.67 -2.67
CA TYR A 27 0.72 12.77 -2.56
C TYR A 27 1.33 11.61 -1.77
N LEU A 28 0.74 11.26 -0.62
CA LEU A 28 1.26 10.20 0.24
C LEU A 28 1.12 8.81 -0.41
N GLY A 29 0.01 8.53 -1.08
CA GLY A 29 -0.17 7.31 -1.86
C GLY A 29 0.87 7.19 -2.99
N ARG A 30 1.08 8.27 -3.75
CA ARG A 30 2.10 8.34 -4.81
C ARG A 30 3.51 8.21 -4.26
N TYR A 31 3.80 8.83 -3.12
CA TYR A 31 5.09 8.71 -2.43
C TYR A 31 5.36 7.27 -2.00
N GLY A 32 4.41 6.61 -1.32
CA GLY A 32 4.56 5.22 -0.89
C GLY A 32 4.82 4.26 -2.05
N LEU A 33 4.01 4.37 -3.11
CA LEU A 33 4.17 3.58 -4.33
C LEU A 33 5.50 3.89 -5.04
N GLY A 34 5.84 5.16 -5.19
CA GLY A 34 7.08 5.61 -5.85
C GLY A 34 8.34 5.12 -5.13
N ARG A 35 8.33 5.05 -3.80
CA ARG A 35 9.45 4.50 -3.03
C ARG A 35 9.61 2.98 -3.25
N LEU A 36 8.52 2.22 -3.34
CA LEU A 36 8.58 0.79 -3.66
C LEU A 36 9.13 0.56 -5.07
N VAL A 37 8.63 1.33 -6.07
CA VAL A 37 9.14 1.28 -7.45
C VAL A 37 10.62 1.65 -7.52
N GLN A 38 11.07 2.69 -6.80
CA GLN A 38 12.48 3.08 -6.73
C GLN A 38 13.36 1.97 -6.13
N MET A 39 12.81 1.12 -5.28
CA MET A 39 13.50 -0.05 -4.72
C MET A 39 13.41 -1.30 -5.60
N ASN A 40 12.84 -1.21 -6.81
CA ASN A 40 12.56 -2.31 -7.74
C ASN A 40 11.54 -3.34 -7.23
N TYR A 41 10.62 -2.94 -6.36
CA TYR A 41 9.50 -3.80 -5.99
C TYR A 41 8.39 -3.73 -7.04
N GLN A 42 7.85 -4.88 -7.41
CA GLN A 42 6.55 -4.97 -8.07
C GLN A 42 5.50 -4.45 -7.11
N SER A 43 4.69 -3.50 -7.55
CA SER A 43 3.86 -2.71 -6.65
C SER A 43 2.42 -2.62 -7.13
N ARG A 44 1.45 -2.77 -6.22
CA ARG A 44 0.02 -2.57 -6.52
C ARG A 44 -0.69 -1.85 -5.38
N LEU A 45 -1.61 -0.96 -5.72
CA LEU A 45 -2.48 -0.28 -4.78
C LEU A 45 -3.92 -0.75 -4.98
N GLY A 46 -4.65 -0.96 -3.88
CA GLY A 46 -6.07 -1.30 -3.89
C GLY A 46 -6.82 -0.67 -2.71
N ILE A 47 -8.13 -0.47 -2.86
CA ILE A 47 -9.03 -0.08 -1.78
C ILE A 47 -9.99 -1.23 -1.54
N MET A 48 -10.13 -1.65 -0.29
CA MET A 48 -11.00 -2.76 0.09
C MET A 48 -12.01 -2.29 1.14
N ALA A 49 -13.24 -2.79 1.02
CA ALA A 49 -14.32 -2.53 1.97
C ALA A 49 -14.46 -3.69 2.94
N ALA A 50 -14.29 -3.46 4.24
CA ALA A 50 -14.43 -4.50 5.26
C ALA A 50 -15.79 -5.22 5.21
N GLY A 51 -16.86 -4.49 4.84
CA GLY A 51 -18.19 -5.06 4.67
C GLY A 51 -18.30 -6.14 3.58
N ALA A 52 -17.43 -6.10 2.55
CA ALA A 52 -17.37 -7.15 1.54
C ALA A 52 -16.78 -8.47 2.06
N TYR A 53 -16.22 -8.47 3.28
CA TYR A 53 -15.59 -9.62 3.93
C TYR A 53 -16.39 -10.11 5.16
N GLY A 54 -17.71 -9.89 5.18
CA GLY A 54 -18.60 -10.48 6.19
C GLY A 54 -18.71 -9.71 7.51
N LEU A 55 -18.26 -8.45 7.55
CA LEU A 55 -18.41 -7.58 8.72
C LEU A 55 -19.60 -6.61 8.56
N PRO A 56 -20.42 -6.39 9.60
CA PRO A 56 -21.49 -5.39 9.58
C PRO A 56 -20.93 -3.96 9.75
N GLN A 57 -19.94 -3.59 8.94
CA GLN A 57 -19.25 -2.31 9.00
C GLN A 57 -18.86 -1.83 7.60
N PHE A 58 -19.23 -0.60 7.25
CA PHE A 58 -18.74 0.06 6.04
C PHE A 58 -17.42 0.79 6.30
N ARG A 59 -16.32 0.03 6.36
CA ARG A 59 -14.97 0.56 6.59
C ARG A 59 -14.09 0.33 5.36
N LEU A 60 -13.72 1.41 4.69
CA LEU A 60 -12.80 1.39 3.55
C LEU A 60 -11.35 1.58 4.02
N ARG A 61 -10.43 0.80 3.44
CA ARG A 61 -8.98 0.91 3.68
C ARG A 61 -8.17 0.73 2.40
N VAL A 62 -7.07 1.45 2.31
CA VAL A 62 -6.08 1.36 1.24
C VAL A 62 -5.06 0.30 1.63
N PHE A 63 -4.69 -0.53 0.68
CA PHE A 63 -3.63 -1.51 0.78
C PHE A 63 -2.64 -1.27 -0.35
N ILE A 64 -1.37 -1.10 -0.01
CA ILE A 64 -0.25 -1.01 -0.95
C ILE A 64 0.60 -2.25 -0.76
N TRP A 65 0.67 -3.07 -1.81
CA TRP A 65 1.51 -4.25 -1.89
C TRP A 65 2.83 -3.91 -2.58
N GLY A 66 3.92 -4.46 -2.05
CA GLY A 66 5.21 -4.56 -2.70
C GLY A 66 5.69 -6.02 -2.69
N ALA A 67 6.09 -6.56 -3.83
CA ALA A 67 6.74 -7.86 -3.97
C ALA A 67 8.14 -7.67 -4.57
N ALA A 68 9.13 -8.41 -4.08
CA ALA A 68 10.50 -8.34 -4.59
C ALA A 68 10.55 -8.71 -6.09
N PRO A 69 11.59 -8.31 -6.85
CA PRO A 69 11.65 -8.55 -8.29
C PRO A 69 11.46 -10.00 -8.75
N SER A 70 11.76 -10.97 -7.89
CA SER A 70 11.71 -12.41 -8.16
C SER A 70 10.43 -13.09 -7.67
N GLU A 71 9.44 -12.33 -7.23
CA GLU A 71 8.17 -12.84 -6.66
C GLU A 71 6.95 -12.61 -7.55
#